data_AF-A0A924V5Q6-F1
#
_entry.id   AF-A0A924V5Q6-F1
#
_cell.length_a   1.000
_cell.length_b   1.000
_cell.length_c   1.000
_cell.angle_alpha   90.00
_cell.angle_beta   90.00
_cell.angle_gamma   90.00
#
_symmetry.space_group_name_H-M   'P 1'
#
loop_
_entity.id
_entity.type
_entity.pdbx_description
1 polymer ?
#
loop_
_entity_poly.entity_id
_entity_poly.type
_entity_poly.pdbx_seq_one_letter_code
_entity_poly.pdbx_strand_id
1 'polypeptide(L)'
;MSKETFKAGDEVYCPSIDTEIHPLIEGGFSEYPLAIKGIFDLTKDGFLHTFDIHPSIFHATPENKALLEALYKCEFESPKLKGSDLTRKLLNEGADAVLCYFSDESDEYAVYEGTARVVIDYESGLFVFQGTRVGWTYAVPCNDYANLVDGVLEVKK
;
A
#
# COMPACT_ATOMS: atom_id res chain seq x y z
N MET A 1 8.26 8.16 -18.52
CA MET A 1 7.88 7.40 -17.32
C MET A 1 8.98 7.64 -16.31
N SER A 2 8.68 8.33 -15.20
CA SER A 2 9.63 8.46 -14.09
C SER A 2 9.91 7.07 -13.56
N LYS A 3 11.17 6.65 -13.58
CA LYS A 3 11.60 5.39 -12.98
C LYS A 3 11.48 5.58 -11.46
N GLU A 4 10.43 5.04 -10.84
CA GLU A 4 10.32 5.07 -9.38
C GLU A 4 11.55 4.38 -8.80
N THR A 5 12.27 5.09 -7.94
CA THR A 5 13.47 4.60 -7.26
C THR A 5 13.09 4.07 -5.89
N PHE A 6 13.66 2.94 -5.51
CA PHE A 6 13.42 2.34 -4.21
C PHE A 6 14.07 3.14 -3.07
N LYS A 7 13.45 3.10 -1.90
CA LYS A 7 13.98 3.68 -0.65
C LYS A 7 13.73 2.77 0.54
N ALA A 8 14.48 2.99 1.62
CA ALA A 8 14.22 2.31 2.89
C ALA A 8 12.80 2.62 3.38
N GLY A 9 12.11 1.60 3.88
CA GLY A 9 10.71 1.63 4.28
C GLY A 9 9.72 1.18 3.20
N ASP A 10 10.13 1.08 1.93
CA ASP A 10 9.25 0.52 0.89
C ASP A 10 9.03 -0.98 1.13
N GLU A 11 7.80 -1.43 0.89
CA GLU A 11 7.43 -2.85 0.88
C GLU A 11 7.61 -3.40 -0.54
N VAL A 12 8.34 -4.51 -0.70
CA VAL A 12 8.69 -5.07 -2.02
C VAL A 12 8.54 -6.58 -2.09
N TYR A 13 8.30 -7.09 -3.29
CA TYR A 13 8.47 -8.50 -3.63
C TYR A 13 9.89 -8.76 -4.13
N CYS A 14 10.47 -9.91 -3.78
CA CYS A 14 11.73 -10.39 -4.34
C CYS A 14 11.60 -11.88 -4.73
N PRO A 15 11.14 -12.18 -5.96
CA PRO A 15 10.84 -13.56 -6.38
C PRO A 15 12.03 -14.52 -6.35
N SER A 16 13.27 -14.03 -6.29
CA SER A 16 14.47 -14.86 -6.14
C SER A 16 14.67 -15.38 -4.71
N ILE A 17 13.98 -14.79 -3.72
CA ILE A 17 14.05 -15.20 -2.31
C ILE A 17 12.83 -16.07 -1.97
N ASP A 18 11.63 -15.49 -2.06
CA ASP A 18 10.36 -16.12 -1.72
C ASP A 18 9.18 -15.32 -2.33
N THR A 19 7.95 -15.68 -1.97
CA THR A 19 6.70 -15.03 -2.43
C THR A 19 6.13 -14.04 -1.39
N GLU A 20 6.90 -13.70 -0.36
CA GLU A 20 6.50 -12.81 0.74
C GLU A 20 6.89 -11.34 0.44
N ILE A 21 6.27 -10.42 1.17
CA ILE A 21 6.60 -9.00 1.14
C ILE A 21 7.73 -8.73 2.13
N HIS A 22 8.75 -8.02 1.65
CA HIS A 22 9.90 -7.62 2.45
C HIS A 22 9.97 -6.10 2.58
N PRO A 23 10.14 -5.55 3.79
CA PRO A 23 10.49 -4.14 3.94
C PRO A 23 11.95 -3.93 3.52
N LEU A 24 12.20 -2.90 2.73
CA LEU A 24 13.55 -2.43 2.46
C LEU A 24 14.09 -1.71 3.68
N ILE A 25 15.32 -2.05 4.08
CA ILE A 25 16.06 -1.35 5.12
C ILE A 25 17.28 -0.65 4.52
N GLU A 26 17.93 0.21 5.31
CA GLU A 26 19.22 0.79 4.91
C GLU A 26 20.28 -0.31 4.80
N GLY A 27 20.98 -0.34 3.67
CA GLY A 27 22.10 -1.23 3.40
C GLY A 27 23.41 -0.71 4.00
N GLY A 28 24.40 -1.60 4.10
CA GLY A 28 25.70 -1.28 4.71
C GLY A 28 26.70 -0.59 3.78
N PHE A 29 26.40 -0.52 2.47
CA PHE A 29 27.36 -0.12 1.44
C PHE A 29 26.84 1.03 0.57
N SER A 30 27.72 1.93 0.14
CA SER A 30 27.33 3.10 -0.66
C SER A 30 26.76 2.74 -2.02
N GLU A 31 27.28 1.68 -2.66
CA GLU A 31 26.81 1.19 -3.97
C GLU A 31 25.53 0.35 -3.86
N TYR A 32 25.29 -0.24 -2.69
CA TYR A 32 24.11 -1.04 -2.38
C TYR A 32 23.45 -0.50 -1.10
N PRO A 33 22.80 0.67 -1.20
CA PRO A 33 22.31 1.40 -0.03
C PRO A 33 21.02 0.84 0.55
N LEU A 34 20.49 -0.26 0.01
CA LEU A 34 19.24 -0.89 0.44
C LEU A 34 19.51 -2.37 0.75
N ALA A 35 18.73 -2.97 1.64
CA ALA A 35 18.82 -4.40 1.89
C ALA A 35 17.46 -5.05 2.20
N ILE A 36 17.33 -6.34 1.92
CA ILE A 36 16.26 -7.22 2.40
C ILE A 36 16.79 -8.10 3.53
N LYS A 37 16.09 -8.13 4.67
CA LYS A 37 16.44 -8.92 5.87
C LYS A 37 17.87 -8.64 6.41
N GLY A 38 18.54 -7.58 5.96
CA GLY A 38 19.95 -7.29 6.26
C GLY A 38 20.94 -8.28 5.65
N ILE A 39 20.50 -9.10 4.69
CA ILE A 39 21.30 -10.18 4.08
C ILE A 39 21.56 -9.89 2.60
N PHE A 40 20.56 -9.35 1.91
CA PHE A 40 20.60 -9.14 0.47
C PHE A 40 20.71 -7.65 0.17
N ASP A 41 21.93 -7.18 -0.10
CA ASP A 41 22.20 -5.80 -0.48
C ASP A 41 21.74 -5.50 -1.91
N LEU A 42 21.15 -4.34 -2.12
CA LEU A 42 20.43 -3.92 -3.32
C LEU A 42 20.83 -2.51 -3.74
N THR A 43 20.89 -2.27 -5.04
CA THR A 43 21.03 -0.92 -5.58
C THR A 43 19.72 -0.13 -5.42
N LYS A 44 19.77 1.21 -5.56
CA LYS A 44 18.56 2.06 -5.56
C LYS A 44 17.58 1.76 -6.70
N ASP A 45 18.07 1.12 -7.74
CA ASP A 45 17.28 0.68 -8.89
C ASP A 45 16.72 -0.75 -8.70
N GLY A 46 16.97 -1.39 -7.56
CA GLY A 46 16.40 -2.69 -7.20
C GLY A 46 17.13 -3.90 -7.76
N PHE A 47 18.42 -3.78 -8.09
CA PHE A 47 19.24 -4.89 -8.57
C PHE A 47 20.01 -5.53 -7.41
N LEU A 48 20.00 -6.87 -7.32
CA LEU A 48 20.88 -7.65 -6.43
C LEU A 48 22.32 -7.65 -6.95
N HIS A 49 22.49 -7.74 -8.26
CA HIS A 49 23.80 -7.70 -8.90
C HIS A 49 23.85 -6.63 -9.99
N THR A 50 24.95 -5.89 -10.08
CA THR A 50 25.12 -4.82 -11.08
C THR A 50 25.17 -5.31 -12.53
N PHE A 51 25.32 -6.61 -12.75
CA PHE A 51 25.27 -7.24 -14.07
C PHE A 51 23.89 -7.82 -14.42
N ASP A 52 22.91 -7.73 -13.52
CA ASP A 52 21.53 -8.13 -13.81
C ASP A 52 20.91 -7.19 -14.86
N ILE A 53 20.23 -7.78 -15.84
CA ILE A 53 19.59 -7.02 -16.93
C ILE A 53 18.20 -6.48 -16.53
N HIS A 54 17.62 -7.00 -15.45
CA HIS A 54 16.32 -6.62 -14.91
C HIS A 54 16.39 -6.49 -13.38
N PRO A 55 15.65 -5.55 -12.77
CA PRO A 55 15.55 -5.44 -11.32
C PRO A 55 15.09 -6.76 -10.70
N SER A 56 15.61 -7.06 -9.51
CA SER A 56 15.28 -8.26 -8.74
C SER A 56 14.12 -8.05 -7.77
N ILE A 57 13.72 -6.79 -7.55
CA ILE A 57 12.64 -6.40 -6.65
C ILE A 57 11.58 -5.56 -7.35
N PHE A 58 10.37 -5.61 -6.82
CA PHE A 58 9.19 -4.89 -7.33
C PHE A 58 8.41 -4.32 -6.16
N HIS A 59 7.88 -3.10 -6.26
CA HIS A 59 7.01 -2.55 -5.22
C HIS A 59 5.83 -3.49 -4.95
N ALA A 60 5.49 -3.69 -3.68
CA ALA A 60 4.38 -4.52 -3.25
C ALA A 60 3.04 -3.81 -3.54
N THR A 61 2.65 -3.78 -4.82
CA THR A 61 1.38 -3.23 -5.29
C THR A 61 0.49 -4.34 -5.83
N PRO A 62 -0.85 -4.15 -5.85
CA PRO A 62 -1.77 -5.12 -6.44
C PRO A 62 -1.45 -5.45 -7.91
N GLU A 63 -1.00 -4.46 -8.69
CA GLU A 63 -0.65 -4.63 -10.10
C GLU A 63 0.60 -5.49 -10.26
N ASN A 64 1.65 -5.22 -9.49
CA ASN A 64 2.88 -6.01 -9.52
C ASN A 64 2.62 -7.43 -9.04
N LYS A 65 1.81 -7.62 -7.99
CA LYS A 65 1.36 -8.94 -7.54
C LYS A 65 0.72 -9.72 -8.70
N ALA A 66 -0.28 -9.14 -9.36
CA ALA A 66 -0.99 -9.81 -10.46
C ALA A 66 -0.04 -10.20 -11.62
N LEU A 67 0.92 -9.34 -11.96
CA LEU A 67 1.94 -9.63 -12.98
C LEU A 67 2.89 -10.75 -12.54
N LEU A 68 3.33 -10.75 -11.28
CA LEU A 68 4.22 -11.78 -10.73
C LEU A 68 3.51 -13.14 -10.65
N GLU A 69 2.28 -13.20 -10.16
CA GLU A 69 1.47 -14.43 -10.12
C GLU A 69 1.21 -14.97 -11.54
N ALA A 70 0.96 -14.07 -12.50
CA ALA A 70 0.81 -14.46 -13.89
C ALA A 70 2.11 -15.03 -14.49
N LEU A 71 3.28 -14.53 -14.08
CA LEU A 71 4.58 -15.00 -14.55
C LEU A 71 5.00 -16.32 -13.89
N TYR A 72 4.96 -16.39 -12.56
CA TYR A 72 5.48 -17.51 -11.76
C TYR A 72 4.46 -18.61 -11.51
N LYS A 73 3.17 -18.37 -11.77
CA LYS A 73 2.06 -19.34 -11.59
C LYS A 73 1.90 -19.83 -10.15
N CYS A 74 2.22 -18.98 -9.17
CA CYS A 74 2.01 -19.20 -7.75
C CYS A 74 1.35 -17.97 -7.12
N GLU A 75 0.86 -18.11 -5.89
CA GLU A 75 0.27 -17.01 -5.11
C GLU A 75 1.37 -16.22 -4.40
N PHE A 76 1.25 -14.89 -4.41
CA PHE A 76 2.12 -13.97 -3.67
C PHE A 76 1.35 -13.35 -2.50
N GLU A 77 2.08 -12.98 -1.43
CA GLU A 77 1.48 -12.29 -0.28
C GLU A 77 0.74 -11.03 -0.75
N SER A 78 -0.47 -10.79 -0.24
CA SER A 78 -1.25 -9.62 -0.65
C SER A 78 -0.70 -8.34 0.00
N PRO A 79 -0.51 -7.25 -0.76
CA PRO A 79 -0.01 -6.01 -0.18
C PRO A 79 -1.02 -5.43 0.79
N LYS A 80 -0.52 -4.81 1.86
CA LYS A 80 -1.36 -4.07 2.81
C LYS A 80 -1.91 -2.84 2.10
N LEU A 81 -3.22 -2.84 1.84
CA LEU A 81 -3.89 -1.67 1.29
C LEU A 81 -3.79 -0.50 2.29
N LYS A 82 -3.55 0.70 1.76
CA LYS A 82 -3.45 1.95 2.51
C LYS A 82 -4.35 2.99 1.85
N GLY A 83 -4.59 4.10 2.54
CA GLY A 83 -5.27 5.25 1.96
C GLY A 83 -6.70 4.94 1.47
N SER A 84 -7.05 5.50 0.32
CA SER A 84 -8.34 5.29 -0.35
C SER A 84 -8.63 3.83 -0.65
N ASP A 85 -7.62 3.04 -1.01
CA ASP A 85 -7.79 1.62 -1.33
C ASP A 85 -8.22 0.82 -0.11
N LEU A 86 -7.68 1.15 1.06
CA LEU A 86 -8.11 0.55 2.32
C LEU A 86 -9.57 0.89 2.62
N THR A 87 -9.98 2.15 2.48
CA THR A 87 -11.37 2.58 2.67
C THR A 87 -12.31 1.81 1.75
N ARG A 88 -11.98 1.71 0.45
CA ARG A 88 -12.80 0.96 -0.52
C ARG A 88 -12.93 -0.51 -0.12
N LYS A 89 -11.83 -1.15 0.28
CA LYS A 89 -11.86 -2.54 0.74
C LYS A 89 -12.77 -2.70 1.97
N LEU A 90 -12.63 -1.85 2.99
CA LEU A 90 -13.44 -1.92 4.20
C LEU A 90 -14.94 -1.81 3.91
N LEU A 91 -15.34 -0.86 3.05
CA LEU A 91 -16.74 -0.70 2.63
C LEU A 91 -17.24 -1.92 1.85
N ASN A 92 -16.43 -2.44 0.92
CA ASN A 92 -16.77 -3.65 0.16
C ASN A 92 -16.88 -4.91 1.04
N GLU A 93 -16.13 -4.98 2.14
CA GLU A 93 -16.18 -6.05 3.12
C GLU A 93 -17.33 -5.90 4.14
N GLY A 94 -18.13 -4.85 4.00
CA GLY A 94 -19.37 -4.65 4.77
C GLY A 94 -19.22 -3.79 6.01
N ALA A 95 -18.18 -2.95 6.10
CA ALA A 95 -18.13 -1.92 7.13
C ALA A 95 -19.30 -0.94 6.94
N ASP A 96 -20.14 -0.75 7.97
CA ASP A 96 -21.29 0.17 7.92
C ASP A 96 -20.87 1.63 7.69
N ALA A 97 -19.69 1.98 8.19
CA ALA A 97 -19.11 3.32 8.07
C ALA A 97 -17.61 3.31 8.38
N VAL A 98 -16.87 4.24 7.79
CA VAL A 98 -15.43 4.47 8.05
C VAL A 98 -15.19 5.96 8.28
N LEU A 99 -14.53 6.32 9.38
CA LEU A 99 -14.11 7.70 9.63
C LEU A 99 -12.84 8.00 8.83
N CYS A 100 -12.92 8.92 7.88
CA CYS A 100 -11.84 9.24 6.96
C CYS A 100 -11.54 10.75 6.87
N TYR A 101 -10.27 11.05 6.64
CA TYR A 101 -9.82 12.28 6.00
C TYR A 101 -10.13 12.23 4.51
N PHE A 102 -10.35 13.35 3.84
CA PHE A 102 -10.78 13.34 2.44
C PHE A 102 -10.22 14.51 1.63
N SER A 103 -10.18 14.33 0.32
CA SER A 103 -9.76 15.35 -0.64
C SER A 103 -10.24 15.01 -2.05
N ASP A 104 -10.25 16.00 -2.94
CA ASP A 104 -10.34 15.78 -4.38
C ASP A 104 -8.96 15.76 -5.08
N GLU A 105 -7.88 16.01 -4.35
CA GLU A 105 -6.52 16.12 -4.90
C GLU A 105 -5.74 14.81 -4.79
N SER A 106 -5.53 14.30 -3.57
CA SER A 106 -4.83 13.03 -3.33
C SER A 106 -5.06 12.49 -1.91
N ASP A 107 -4.60 11.26 -1.66
CA ASP A 107 -4.54 10.66 -0.32
C ASP A 107 -3.63 11.44 0.64
N GLU A 108 -2.48 11.92 0.17
CA GLU A 108 -1.56 12.73 0.98
C GLU A 108 -2.20 14.07 1.39
N TYR A 109 -2.89 14.72 0.45
CA TYR A 109 -3.56 15.99 0.72
C TYR A 109 -4.73 15.81 1.68
N ALA A 110 -5.50 14.73 1.54
CA ALA A 110 -6.57 14.38 2.47
C ALA A 110 -6.05 14.35 3.92
N VAL A 111 -4.94 13.64 4.15
CA VAL A 111 -4.31 13.56 5.48
C VAL A 111 -3.77 14.92 5.93
N TYR A 112 -3.19 15.71 5.02
CA TYR A 112 -2.64 17.03 5.33
C TYR A 112 -3.70 18.05 5.77
N GLU A 113 -4.84 18.13 5.06
CA GLU A 113 -5.94 19.02 5.42
C GLU A 113 -6.53 18.63 6.79
N GLY A 114 -6.62 17.32 7.06
CA GLY A 114 -7.03 16.78 8.36
C GLY A 114 -8.52 16.93 8.65
N THR A 115 -9.34 17.36 7.69
CA THR A 115 -10.80 17.41 7.86
C THR A 115 -11.37 16.00 7.80
N ALA A 116 -12.01 15.54 8.88
CA ALA A 116 -12.55 14.19 8.99
C ALA A 116 -14.08 14.13 8.76
N ARG A 117 -14.55 13.12 8.04
CA ARG A 117 -15.97 12.81 7.79
C ARG A 117 -16.21 11.31 7.80
N VAL A 118 -17.45 10.92 8.09
CA VAL A 118 -17.88 9.52 8.07
C VAL A 118 -18.28 9.14 6.65
N VAL A 119 -17.49 8.27 6.03
CA VAL A 119 -17.78 7.61 4.75
C VAL A 119 -18.71 6.44 4.99
N ILE A 120 -19.76 6.32 4.19
CA ILE A 120 -20.74 5.23 4.27
C ILE A 120 -20.83 4.43 2.97
N ASP A 121 -20.29 4.95 1.86
CA ASP A 121 -20.39 4.27 0.57
C ASP A 121 -19.28 4.70 -0.39
N TYR A 122 -19.07 3.91 -1.44
CA TYR A 122 -18.24 4.22 -2.59
C TYR A 122 -19.01 3.95 -3.88
N GLU A 123 -19.54 5.02 -4.48
CA GLU A 123 -20.39 4.94 -5.66
C GLU A 123 -19.86 5.84 -6.78
N SER A 124 -19.90 5.35 -8.02
CA SER A 124 -19.53 6.12 -9.22
C SER A 124 -18.13 6.76 -9.14
N GLY A 125 -17.19 6.09 -8.47
CA GLY A 125 -15.81 6.55 -8.31
C GLY A 125 -15.58 7.52 -7.14
N LEU A 126 -16.60 7.78 -6.31
CA LEU A 126 -16.54 8.76 -5.22
C LEU A 126 -16.91 8.14 -3.87
N PHE A 127 -16.23 8.57 -2.82
CA PHE A 127 -16.57 8.26 -1.43
C PHE A 127 -17.70 9.16 -0.95
N VAL A 128 -18.81 8.57 -0.53
CA VAL A 128 -20.03 9.28 -0.10
C VAL A 128 -20.09 9.38 1.42
N PHE A 129 -20.38 10.59 1.92
CA PHE A 129 -20.48 10.83 3.37
C PHE A 129 -21.90 10.76 3.91
N GLN A 130 -21.99 10.38 5.19
CA GLN A 130 -23.25 10.39 5.91
C GLN A 130 -23.89 11.80 5.92
N GLY A 131 -25.14 11.88 5.49
CA GLY A 131 -25.93 13.12 5.54
C GLY A 131 -25.68 14.10 4.38
N THR A 132 -24.82 13.75 3.42
CA THR A 132 -24.65 14.54 2.19
C THR A 132 -24.76 13.64 0.94
N ARG A 133 -25.03 14.24 -0.22
CA ARG A 133 -24.86 13.58 -1.54
C ARG A 133 -23.59 14.05 -2.24
N VAL A 134 -22.66 14.65 -1.49
CA VAL A 134 -21.40 15.15 -2.02
C VAL A 134 -20.36 14.07 -1.80
N GLY A 135 -19.82 13.56 -2.90
CA GLY A 135 -18.75 12.57 -2.87
C GLY A 135 -17.38 13.20 -3.09
N TRP A 136 -16.34 12.51 -2.64
CA TRP A 136 -14.95 12.94 -2.79
C TRP A 136 -14.12 11.87 -3.48
N THR A 137 -13.08 12.30 -4.18
CA THR A 137 -12.24 11.38 -4.96
C THR A 137 -11.35 10.52 -4.06
N TYR A 138 -10.86 11.07 -2.94
CA TYR A 138 -9.94 10.40 -2.02
C TYR A 138 -10.49 10.40 -0.59
N ALA A 139 -10.34 9.27 0.11
CA ALA A 139 -10.73 9.11 1.50
C ALA A 139 -9.77 8.18 2.26
N VAL A 140 -8.97 8.74 3.17
CA VAL A 140 -7.97 8.02 3.96
C VAL A 140 -8.50 7.80 5.39
N PRO A 141 -8.55 6.57 5.93
CA PRO A 141 -9.05 6.33 7.27
C PRO A 141 -8.25 7.13 8.34
N CYS A 142 -8.94 7.78 9.28
CA CYS A 142 -8.31 8.70 10.25
C CYS A 142 -7.42 8.01 11.30
N ASN A 143 -7.57 6.70 11.45
CA ASN A 143 -6.80 5.89 12.40
C ASN A 143 -6.00 4.85 11.61
N ASP A 144 -5.05 4.18 12.26
CA ASP A 144 -4.51 2.89 11.81
C ASP A 144 -5.65 1.85 11.83
N TYR A 145 -6.56 1.92 10.86
CA TYR A 145 -7.60 0.91 10.68
C TYR A 145 -6.96 -0.45 10.41
N ALA A 146 -5.72 -0.49 9.88
CA ALA A 146 -4.91 -1.70 9.82
C ALA A 146 -4.76 -2.40 11.19
N ASN A 147 -4.68 -1.66 12.30
CA ASN A 147 -4.62 -2.21 13.66
C ASN A 147 -6.00 -2.47 14.29
N LEU A 148 -7.08 -1.91 13.72
CA LEU A 148 -8.47 -2.20 14.13
C LEU A 148 -8.98 -3.52 13.55
N VAL A 149 -8.57 -3.87 12.32
CA VAL A 149 -8.98 -5.10 11.63
C VAL A 149 -8.31 -6.35 12.25
N ASP A 150 -7.20 -6.19 12.97
CA ASP A 150 -6.53 -7.26 13.75
C ASP A 150 -7.19 -7.55 15.12
N GLY A 151 -8.43 -7.10 15.36
CA GLY A 151 -9.26 -7.59 16.48
C GLY A 151 -8.98 -6.98 17.85
N VAL A 152 -8.33 -5.82 17.95
CA VAL A 152 -8.01 -5.17 19.24
C VAL A 152 -9.18 -4.36 19.82
N LEU A 153 -10.18 -4.00 19.01
CA LEU A 153 -11.38 -3.30 19.49
C LEU A 153 -12.64 -3.92 18.88
N GLU A 154 -13.33 -4.74 19.68
CA GLU A 154 -14.68 -5.20 19.33
C GLU A 154 -15.63 -4.00 19.26
N VAL A 155 -16.23 -3.78 18.08
CA VAL A 155 -17.40 -2.92 17.95
C VAL A 155 -18.53 -3.60 18.70
N LYS A 156 -18.77 -3.16 19.94
CA LYS A 156 -19.93 -3.61 20.71
C LYS A 156 -21.20 -3.26 19.94
N LYS A 157 -21.93 -4.30 19.54
CA LYS A 157 -23.31 -4.21 19.05
C LYS A 157 -24.23 -3.63 20.12
#